data_AF-A0PTZ5-F1
#
_entry.id   AF-A0PTZ5-F1
#
_cell.length_a   1.000
_cell.length_b   1.000
_cell.length_c   1.000
_cell.angle_alpha   90.00
_cell.angle_beta   90.00
_cell.angle_gamma   90.00
#
_symmetry.space_group_name_H-M   'P 1'
#
loop_
_entity.id
_entity.type
_entity.pdbx_description
1 polymer ?
#
loop_
_entity_poly.entity_id
_entity_poly.type
_entity_poly.pdbx_seq_one_letter_code
_entity_poly.pdbx_strand_id
1 'polypeptide(L)'
;MAAYARALLSVIAISITLEVLWTGGISRPPTVLYHLWHIGLMLFVLAVRLAYQRQLSPEVAKYSLVLIVGMAFATVGDVVNSAISGIEPISRKLSAAVILFGIAYGLYAIVLYKFAAPRLRSYGGFAYRARWLIIAVVAAANTATWVLHIRNSVQGHHFLEVGSFLFNLIIYTALISFSIWYFWADRFSLLALSVLIGGLLIPVSDLYLFFTWLPSGQDSNVPGFDLYALNWILYFGGQVLFAFLLVAQNSDSRPQRT
;
A
#
# COMPACT_ATOMS: atom_id res chain seq x y z
N MET A 1 -21.38 -1.03 7.66
CA MET A 1 -20.70 -1.90 6.67
C MET A 1 -20.95 -1.41 5.24
N ALA A 2 -22.18 -1.42 4.72
CA ALA A 2 -22.49 -0.98 3.36
C ALA A 2 -22.10 0.48 3.05
N ALA A 3 -22.27 1.41 4.00
CA ALA A 3 -21.87 2.80 3.80
C ALA A 3 -20.34 2.99 3.66
N TYR A 4 -19.55 2.25 4.46
CA TYR A 4 -18.08 2.29 4.42
C TYR A 4 -17.54 1.75 3.09
N ALA A 5 -17.98 0.55 2.69
CA ALA A 5 -17.58 -0.05 1.43
C ALA A 5 -17.97 0.82 0.23
N ARG A 6 -19.19 1.40 0.24
CA ARG A 6 -19.62 2.35 -0.82
C ARG A 6 -18.72 3.57 -0.87
N ALA A 7 -18.40 4.20 0.26
CA ALA A 7 -17.52 5.37 0.28
C ALA A 7 -16.13 5.06 -0.31
N LEU A 8 -15.56 3.90 0.02
CA LEU A 8 -14.29 3.42 -0.54
C LEU A 8 -14.37 3.17 -2.05
N LEU A 9 -15.41 2.48 -2.52
CA LEU A 9 -15.60 2.21 -3.95
C LEU A 9 -15.89 3.48 -4.76
N SER A 10 -16.63 4.42 -4.19
CA SER A 10 -16.88 5.72 -4.83
C SER A 10 -15.59 6.53 -4.95
N VAL A 11 -14.77 6.61 -3.90
CA VAL A 11 -13.55 7.42 -3.94
C VAL A 11 -12.51 6.84 -4.89
N ILE A 12 -12.33 5.51 -4.95
CA ILE A 12 -11.42 4.89 -5.93
C ILE A 12 -11.93 5.11 -7.36
N ALA A 13 -13.23 4.99 -7.61
CA ALA A 13 -13.80 5.24 -8.93
C ALA A 13 -13.61 6.70 -9.39
N ILE A 14 -13.84 7.66 -8.50
CA ILE A 14 -13.60 9.09 -8.77
C ILE A 14 -12.12 9.33 -9.05
N SER A 15 -11.23 8.80 -8.21
CA SER A 15 -9.78 8.95 -8.39
C SER A 15 -9.33 8.39 -9.74
N ILE A 16 -9.69 7.14 -10.07
CA ILE A 16 -9.29 6.51 -11.34
C ILE A 16 -9.84 7.30 -12.53
N THR A 17 -11.09 7.73 -12.48
CA THR A 17 -11.70 8.50 -13.57
C THR A 17 -10.94 9.80 -13.80
N LEU A 18 -10.61 10.55 -12.75
CA LEU A 18 -9.84 11.79 -12.88
C LEU A 18 -8.42 11.54 -13.37
N GLU A 19 -7.71 10.51 -12.86
CA GLU A 19 -6.37 10.17 -13.37
C GLU A 19 -6.39 9.82 -14.85
N VAL A 20 -7.39 9.06 -15.32
CA VAL A 20 -7.54 8.71 -16.75
C VAL A 20 -7.85 9.96 -17.59
N LEU A 21 -8.72 10.85 -17.12
CA LEU A 21 -9.02 12.10 -17.84
C LEU A 21 -7.80 13.02 -17.91
N TRP A 22 -7.00 13.07 -16.84
CA TRP A 22 -5.81 13.93 -16.77
C TRP A 22 -4.66 13.41 -17.61
N THR A 23 -4.41 12.10 -17.56
CA THR A 23 -3.42 11.43 -18.43
C THR A 23 -3.83 11.44 -19.90
N GLY A 24 -5.14 11.39 -20.19
CA GLY A 24 -5.70 11.51 -21.55
C GLY A 24 -5.66 12.92 -22.15
N GLY A 25 -5.13 13.92 -21.43
CA GLY A 25 -5.00 15.30 -21.92
C GLY A 25 -6.30 16.10 -21.99
N ILE A 26 -7.40 15.58 -21.43
CA ILE A 26 -8.72 16.23 -21.46
C ILE A 26 -8.74 17.47 -20.56
N SER A 27 -8.11 17.38 -19.40
CA SER A 27 -7.84 18.52 -18.50
C SER A 27 -6.58 18.22 -17.70
N ARG A 28 -5.67 19.18 -17.50
CA ARG A 28 -4.48 18.95 -16.67
C ARG A 28 -4.43 19.97 -15.55
N PRO A 29 -4.66 19.58 -14.28
CA PRO A 29 -4.58 20.52 -13.19
C PRO A 29 -3.12 21.00 -13.00
N PRO A 30 -2.92 22.22 -12.47
CA PRO A 30 -1.62 22.64 -11.98
C PRO A 30 -1.04 21.61 -11.01
N THR A 31 0.28 21.38 -11.07
CA THR A 31 0.98 20.37 -10.26
C THR A 31 0.66 20.44 -8.76
N VAL A 32 0.51 21.65 -8.21
CA VAL A 32 0.15 21.84 -6.80
C VAL A 32 -1.25 21.30 -6.50
N LEU A 33 -2.25 21.64 -7.32
CA LEU A 33 -3.63 21.16 -7.13
C LEU A 33 -3.72 19.65 -7.30
N TYR A 34 -2.94 19.10 -8.23
CA TYR A 34 -2.84 17.66 -8.44
C TYR A 34 -2.35 16.90 -7.19
N HIS A 35 -1.27 17.38 -6.56
CA HIS A 35 -0.77 16.75 -5.35
C HIS A 35 -1.69 16.98 -4.13
N LEU A 36 -2.30 18.17 -4.02
CA LEU A 36 -3.30 18.44 -2.97
C LEU A 36 -4.52 17.53 -3.10
N TRP A 37 -4.95 17.22 -4.32
CA TRP A 37 -6.01 16.25 -4.59
C TRP A 37 -5.65 14.87 -4.02
N HIS A 38 -4.44 14.37 -4.29
CA HIS A 38 -3.98 13.08 -3.78
C HIS A 38 -3.92 13.01 -2.24
N ILE A 39 -3.39 14.07 -1.62
CA ILE A 39 -3.37 14.19 -0.17
C ILE A 39 -4.80 14.23 0.38
N GLY A 40 -5.70 14.97 -0.25
CA GLY A 40 -7.12 15.05 0.10
C GLY A 40 -7.82 13.68 0.03
N LEU A 41 -7.52 12.89 -1.01
CA LEU A 41 -8.02 11.53 -1.16
C LEU A 41 -7.56 10.62 -0.01
N MET A 42 -6.27 10.65 0.33
CA MET A 42 -5.73 9.87 1.45
C MET A 42 -6.35 10.29 2.79
N LEU A 43 -6.51 11.58 3.03
CA LEU A 43 -7.20 12.11 4.21
C LEU A 43 -8.67 11.68 4.27
N PHE A 44 -9.36 11.64 3.13
CA PHE A 44 -10.73 11.15 3.05
C PHE A 44 -10.82 9.68 3.44
N VAL A 45 -9.95 8.81 2.91
CA VAL A 45 -9.92 7.39 3.29
C VAL A 45 -9.61 7.22 4.78
N LEU A 46 -8.69 8.01 5.33
CA LEU A 46 -8.38 8.03 6.76
C LEU A 46 -9.59 8.43 7.60
N ALA A 47 -10.32 9.48 7.21
CA ALA A 47 -11.53 9.93 7.89
C ALA A 47 -12.64 8.87 7.83
N VAL A 48 -12.82 8.21 6.69
CA VAL A 48 -13.78 7.11 6.52
C VAL A 48 -13.43 5.91 7.41
N ARG A 49 -12.13 5.58 7.56
CA ARG A 49 -11.66 4.55 8.52
C ARG A 49 -11.92 4.95 9.98
N LEU A 50 -11.58 6.19 10.36
CA LEU A 50 -11.85 6.72 11.70
C LEU A 50 -13.34 6.70 12.04
N ALA A 51 -14.20 7.07 11.10
CA ALA A 51 -15.65 7.01 11.28
C ALA A 51 -16.15 5.55 11.44
N TYR A 52 -15.57 4.61 10.69
CA TYR A 52 -15.93 3.19 10.78
C TYR A 52 -15.48 2.52 12.07
N GLN A 53 -14.47 3.06 12.76
CA GLN A 53 -13.95 2.58 14.04
C GLN A 53 -15.07 2.28 15.06
N ARG A 54 -16.09 3.14 15.12
CA ARG A 54 -17.22 3.02 16.07
C ARG A 54 -18.13 1.81 15.79
N GLN A 55 -18.01 1.18 14.63
CA GLN A 55 -18.83 0.05 14.17
C GLN A 55 -18.09 -1.30 14.22
N LEU A 56 -16.83 -1.29 14.65
CA LEU A 56 -15.98 -2.47 14.73
C LEU A 56 -16.18 -3.19 16.06
N SER A 57 -16.09 -4.53 16.04
CA SER A 57 -15.92 -5.30 17.27
C SER A 57 -14.62 -4.91 17.99
N PRO A 58 -14.53 -5.06 19.33
CA PRO A 58 -13.35 -4.64 20.10
C PRO A 58 -12.03 -5.22 19.58
N GLU A 59 -12.04 -6.49 19.18
CA GLU A 59 -10.88 -7.18 18.63
C GLU A 59 -10.40 -6.56 17.30
N VAL A 60 -11.33 -6.26 16.38
CA VAL A 60 -11.01 -5.64 15.09
C VAL A 60 -10.64 -4.17 15.26
N ALA A 61 -11.28 -3.47 16.21
CA ALA A 61 -11.05 -2.06 16.51
C ALA A 61 -9.59 -1.79 16.92
N LYS A 62 -8.99 -2.66 17.71
CA LYS A 62 -7.56 -2.55 18.10
C LYS A 62 -6.63 -2.51 16.88
N TYR A 63 -6.82 -3.44 15.95
CA TYR A 63 -5.99 -3.51 14.75
C TYR A 63 -6.33 -2.44 13.73
N SER A 64 -7.58 -1.96 13.70
CA SER A 64 -7.96 -0.80 12.90
C SER A 64 -7.20 0.46 13.30
N LEU A 65 -6.97 0.71 14.59
CA LEU A 65 -6.13 1.83 15.03
C LEU A 65 -4.70 1.71 14.52
N VAL A 66 -4.13 0.50 14.53
CA VAL A 66 -2.80 0.25 13.96
C VAL A 66 -2.75 0.56 12.47
N LEU A 67 -3.77 0.14 11.71
CA LEU A 67 -3.89 0.46 10.28
C LEU A 67 -4.12 1.95 10.01
N ILE A 68 -4.83 2.66 10.88
CA ILE A 68 -5.04 4.11 10.81
C ILE A 68 -3.71 4.84 11.02
N VAL A 69 -2.93 4.44 12.02
CA VAL A 69 -1.58 4.99 12.24
C VAL A 69 -0.70 4.73 11.03
N GLY A 70 -0.69 3.50 10.49
CA GLY A 70 0.07 3.19 9.27
C GLY A 70 -0.35 4.08 8.09
N MET A 71 -1.65 4.25 7.87
CA MET A 71 -2.16 5.13 6.81
C MET A 71 -1.80 6.60 7.04
N ALA A 72 -1.76 7.09 8.29
CA ALA A 72 -1.31 8.44 8.58
C ALA A 72 0.17 8.65 8.22
N PHE A 73 1.05 7.68 8.51
CA PHE A 73 2.44 7.71 8.06
C PHE A 73 2.55 7.71 6.53
N ALA A 74 1.73 6.91 5.85
CA ALA A 74 1.65 6.91 4.38
C ALA A 74 1.21 8.29 3.85
N THR A 75 0.17 8.90 4.41
CA THR A 75 -0.28 10.24 4.03
C THR A 75 0.81 11.30 4.24
N VAL A 76 1.57 11.23 5.34
CA VAL A 76 2.72 12.14 5.57
C VAL A 76 3.82 11.87 4.54
N GLY A 77 4.07 10.62 4.18
CA GLY A 77 4.97 10.25 3.09
C GLY A 77 4.55 10.85 1.74
N ASP A 78 3.25 10.83 1.44
CA ASP A 78 2.70 11.44 0.22
C ASP A 78 2.88 12.96 0.21
N VAL A 79 2.70 13.63 1.36
CA VAL A 79 3.01 15.06 1.50
C VAL A 79 4.50 15.30 1.24
N VAL A 80 5.39 14.52 1.83
CA VAL A 80 6.85 14.67 1.66
C VAL A 80 7.27 14.45 0.19
N ASN A 81 6.70 13.44 -0.46
CA ASN A 81 7.00 13.09 -1.86
C ASN A 81 6.36 14.04 -2.87
N SER A 82 5.41 14.88 -2.44
CA SER A 82 4.76 15.82 -3.33
C SER A 82 5.65 17.00 -3.75
N ALA A 83 5.23 17.69 -4.80
CA ALA A 83 5.83 18.95 -5.21
C ALA A 83 5.66 20.08 -4.16
N ILE A 84 4.71 19.98 -3.23
CA ILE A 84 4.43 21.05 -2.25
C ILE A 84 5.37 21.03 -1.04
N SER A 85 6.14 19.96 -0.84
CA SER A 85 7.06 19.86 0.32
C SER A 85 8.32 20.70 0.19
N GLY A 86 8.70 21.10 -1.03
CA GLY A 86 9.97 21.80 -1.29
C GLY A 86 11.23 20.98 -0.98
N ILE A 87 11.10 19.68 -0.66
CA ILE A 87 12.23 18.80 -0.39
C ILE A 87 12.87 18.38 -1.72
N GLU A 88 14.11 18.78 -1.94
CA GLU A 88 14.87 18.47 -3.16
C GLU A 88 16.31 18.06 -2.81
N PRO A 89 16.97 17.22 -3.64
CA PRO A 89 16.45 16.58 -4.86
C PRO A 89 15.60 15.32 -4.56
N ILE A 90 15.13 14.62 -5.59
CA ILE A 90 14.27 13.42 -5.47
C ILE A 90 14.86 12.38 -4.50
N SER A 91 16.17 12.17 -4.50
CA SER A 91 16.81 11.21 -3.59
C SER A 91 16.50 11.48 -2.10
N ARG A 92 16.32 12.74 -1.70
CA ARG A 92 15.90 13.09 -0.32
C ARG A 92 14.43 12.78 -0.07
N LYS A 93 13.55 13.02 -1.05
CA LYS A 93 12.13 12.63 -0.96
C LYS A 93 12.01 11.11 -0.79
N LEU A 94 12.68 10.35 -1.65
CA LEU A 94 12.70 8.89 -1.59
C LEU A 94 13.27 8.36 -0.28
N SER A 95 14.27 9.03 0.29
CA SER A 95 14.85 8.61 1.58
C SER A 95 13.84 8.73 2.71
N ALA A 96 13.10 9.84 2.75
CA ALA A 96 12.00 10.00 3.70
C ALA A 96 10.86 9.02 3.42
N ALA A 97 10.56 8.74 2.15
CA ALA A 97 9.55 7.76 1.74
C ALA A 97 9.87 6.36 2.26
N VAL A 98 11.13 5.89 2.13
CA VAL A 98 11.57 4.58 2.65
C VAL A 98 11.26 4.45 4.14
N ILE A 99 11.44 5.52 4.92
CA ILE A 99 11.17 5.52 6.36
C ILE A 99 9.66 5.52 6.63
N LEU A 100 8.92 6.47 6.04
CA LEU A 100 7.51 6.69 6.32
C LEU A 100 6.64 5.54 5.79
N PHE A 101 6.87 5.10 4.56
CA PHE A 101 6.22 3.92 3.98
C PHE A 101 6.73 2.63 4.64
N GLY A 102 8.00 2.60 5.06
CA GLY A 102 8.59 1.62 5.98
C GLY A 102 7.70 1.31 7.17
N ILE A 103 7.39 2.36 7.94
CA ILE A 103 6.53 2.28 9.12
C ILE A 103 5.12 1.88 8.71
N ALA A 104 4.52 2.55 7.73
CA ALA A 104 3.16 2.31 7.29
C ALA A 104 2.91 0.84 6.93
N TYR A 105 3.73 0.31 6.02
CA TYR A 105 3.55 -1.04 5.48
C TYR A 105 4.02 -2.11 6.45
N GLY A 106 4.99 -1.81 7.32
CA GLY A 106 5.33 -2.67 8.45
C GLY A 106 4.12 -2.90 9.37
N LEU A 107 3.38 -1.84 9.68
CA LEU A 107 2.14 -1.96 10.45
C LEU A 107 1.05 -2.75 9.70
N TYR A 108 0.93 -2.55 8.38
CA TYR A 108 -0.01 -3.33 7.55
C TYR A 108 0.33 -4.84 7.58
N ALA A 109 1.61 -5.18 7.39
CA ALA A 109 2.09 -6.55 7.43
C ALA A 109 1.87 -7.20 8.80
N ILE A 110 2.12 -6.48 9.90
CA ILE A 110 1.84 -6.97 11.26
C ILE A 110 0.36 -7.33 11.42
N VAL A 111 -0.55 -6.46 10.96
CA VAL A 111 -1.99 -6.70 11.09
C VAL A 111 -2.44 -7.90 10.24
N LEU A 112 -1.96 -8.01 8.99
CA LEU A 112 -2.23 -9.19 8.16
C LEU A 112 -1.76 -10.48 8.84
N TYR A 113 -0.53 -10.49 9.36
CA TYR A 113 0.00 -11.66 10.05
C TYR A 113 -0.88 -12.07 11.23
N LYS A 114 -1.34 -11.09 12.03
CA LYS A 114 -2.21 -11.32 13.19
C LYS A 114 -3.56 -11.92 12.80
N PHE A 115 -4.13 -11.55 11.66
CA PHE A 115 -5.39 -12.11 11.19
C PHE A 115 -5.23 -13.43 10.44
N ALA A 116 -4.16 -13.60 9.65
CA ALA A 116 -3.95 -14.77 8.80
C ALA A 116 -3.36 -15.97 9.55
N ALA A 117 -2.31 -15.75 10.35
CA ALA A 117 -1.52 -16.86 10.91
C ALA A 117 -2.32 -17.79 11.85
N PRO A 118 -3.18 -17.29 12.76
CA PRO A 118 -3.97 -18.16 13.63
C PRO A 118 -4.96 -19.04 12.84
N ARG A 119 -5.61 -18.46 11.84
CA ARG A 119 -6.58 -19.17 10.96
C ARG A 119 -5.88 -20.23 10.11
N LEU A 120 -4.74 -19.90 9.51
CA LEU A 120 -3.95 -20.91 8.78
C LEU A 120 -3.51 -22.05 9.68
N ARG A 121 -3.09 -21.75 10.91
CA ARG A 121 -2.69 -22.78 11.87
C ARG A 121 -3.86 -23.68 12.27
N SER A 122 -5.05 -23.12 12.48
CA SER A 122 -6.22 -23.89 12.91
C SER A 122 -6.75 -24.82 11.81
N TYR A 123 -6.75 -24.38 10.54
CA TYR A 123 -7.16 -25.24 9.43
C TYR A 123 -6.09 -26.26 9.04
N GLY A 124 -4.82 -25.94 9.23
CA GLY A 124 -3.71 -26.80 8.81
C GLY A 124 -3.65 -26.98 7.29
N GLY A 125 -3.28 -28.19 6.84
CA GLY A 125 -3.29 -28.55 5.42
C GLY A 125 -2.19 -27.90 4.57
N PHE A 126 -2.42 -27.88 3.25
CA PHE A 126 -1.43 -27.40 2.26
C PHE A 126 -1.04 -25.95 2.50
N ALA A 127 -2.01 -25.04 2.66
CA ALA A 127 -1.75 -23.62 2.86
C ALA A 127 -0.85 -23.35 4.07
N TYR A 128 -1.09 -24.02 5.20
CA TYR A 128 -0.21 -23.91 6.37
C TYR A 128 1.19 -24.44 6.10
N ARG A 129 1.33 -25.60 5.44
CA ARG A 129 2.64 -26.21 5.13
C ARG A 129 3.44 -25.37 4.13
N ALA A 130 2.78 -24.81 3.12
CA ALA A 130 3.39 -24.03 2.05
C ALA A 130 3.69 -22.57 2.44
N ARG A 131 3.26 -22.10 3.61
CA ARG A 131 3.37 -20.68 4.01
C ARG A 131 4.80 -20.12 3.92
N TRP A 132 5.79 -20.90 4.34
CA TRP A 132 7.20 -20.49 4.31
C TRP A 132 7.80 -20.59 2.91
N LEU A 133 7.31 -21.51 2.09
CA LEU A 133 7.67 -21.57 0.68
C LEU A 133 7.21 -20.30 -0.04
N ILE A 134 6.00 -19.79 0.24
CA ILE A 134 5.54 -18.51 -0.30
C ILE A 134 6.49 -17.37 0.09
N ILE A 135 6.88 -17.27 1.36
CA ILE A 135 7.84 -16.25 1.78
C ILE A 135 9.16 -16.38 1.02
N ALA A 136 9.68 -17.60 0.88
CA ALA A 136 10.94 -17.82 0.15
C ALA A 136 10.83 -17.43 -1.33
N VAL A 137 9.74 -17.80 -2.00
CA VAL A 137 9.50 -17.46 -3.41
C VAL A 137 9.35 -15.95 -3.59
N VAL A 138 8.56 -15.30 -2.74
CA VAL A 138 8.36 -13.84 -2.81
C VAL A 138 9.66 -13.10 -2.49
N ALA A 139 10.43 -13.54 -1.50
CA ALA A 139 11.73 -12.94 -1.16
C ALA A 139 12.72 -13.06 -2.32
N ALA A 140 12.77 -14.22 -2.98
CA ALA A 140 13.62 -14.45 -4.16
C ALA A 140 13.20 -13.55 -5.32
N ALA A 141 11.89 -13.47 -5.60
CA ALA A 141 11.35 -12.59 -6.64
C ALA A 141 11.63 -11.11 -6.35
N ASN A 142 11.39 -10.64 -5.12
CA ASN A 142 11.68 -9.26 -4.72
C ASN A 142 13.18 -8.95 -4.82
N THR A 143 14.04 -9.87 -4.40
CA THR A 143 15.50 -9.71 -4.52
C THR A 143 15.91 -9.59 -5.98
N ALA A 144 15.42 -10.49 -6.85
CA ALA A 144 15.70 -10.44 -8.27
C ALA A 144 15.20 -9.13 -8.90
N THR A 145 13.96 -8.73 -8.61
CA THR A 145 13.38 -7.47 -9.10
C THR A 145 14.20 -6.25 -8.68
N TRP A 146 14.65 -6.20 -7.42
CA TRP A 146 15.48 -5.08 -6.95
C TRP A 146 16.83 -5.04 -7.67
N VAL A 147 17.49 -6.19 -7.82
CA VAL A 147 18.78 -6.27 -8.52
C VAL A 147 18.65 -5.87 -9.99
N LEU A 148 17.59 -6.32 -10.66
CA LEU A 148 17.38 -6.10 -12.10
C LEU A 148 16.89 -4.70 -12.44
N HIS A 149 16.07 -4.09 -11.58
CA HIS A 149 15.36 -2.85 -11.91
C HIS A 149 15.69 -1.66 -11.02
N ILE A 150 16.06 -1.86 -9.75
CA ILE A 150 16.17 -0.75 -8.78
C ILE A 150 17.62 -0.40 -8.47
N ARG A 151 18.51 -1.38 -8.36
CA ARG A 151 19.90 -1.18 -7.91
C ARG A 151 20.62 -0.06 -8.66
N ASN A 152 20.55 -0.07 -9.99
CA ASN A 152 21.25 0.91 -10.84
C ASN A 152 20.69 2.33 -10.70
N SER A 153 19.43 2.46 -10.29
CA SER A 153 18.77 3.75 -10.03
C SER A 153 19.25 4.39 -8.73
N VAL A 154 19.44 3.58 -7.69
CA VAL A 154 19.82 4.07 -6.34
C VAL A 154 21.33 4.01 -6.07
N GLN A 155 22.11 3.47 -7.01
CA GLN A 155 23.56 3.36 -6.88
C GLN A 155 24.20 4.75 -6.71
N GLY A 156 25.05 4.87 -5.69
CA GLY A 156 25.65 6.15 -5.30
C GLY A 156 24.91 6.88 -4.17
N HIS A 157 23.71 6.44 -3.80
CA HIS A 157 22.97 6.93 -2.64
C HIS A 157 22.92 5.85 -1.55
N HIS A 158 23.95 5.78 -0.70
CA HIS A 158 24.12 4.65 0.25
C HIS A 158 22.88 4.33 1.09
N PHE A 159 22.20 5.37 1.62
CA PHE A 159 20.96 5.18 2.39
C PHE A 159 19.83 4.58 1.54
N LEU A 160 19.64 5.05 0.30
CA LEU A 160 18.61 4.53 -0.59
C LEU A 160 18.95 3.13 -1.09
N GLU A 161 20.21 2.85 -1.38
CA GLU A 161 20.64 1.53 -1.85
C GLU A 161 20.36 0.46 -0.80
N VAL A 162 20.86 0.67 0.43
CA VAL A 162 20.63 -0.28 1.53
C VAL A 162 19.18 -0.25 1.99
N GLY A 163 18.61 0.95 2.15
CA GLY A 163 17.25 1.15 2.66
C GLY A 163 16.18 0.56 1.74
N SER A 164 16.23 0.84 0.44
CA SER A 164 15.28 0.27 -0.53
C SER A 164 15.44 -1.25 -0.66
N PHE A 165 16.67 -1.77 -0.57
CA PHE A 165 16.90 -3.21 -0.58
C PHE A 165 16.25 -3.89 0.63
N LEU A 166 16.51 -3.39 1.85
CA LEU A 166 15.93 -3.93 3.07
C LEU A 166 14.41 -3.77 3.10
N PHE A 167 13.91 -2.61 2.67
CA PHE A 167 12.47 -2.34 2.58
C PHE A 167 11.78 -3.34 1.64
N ASN A 168 12.35 -3.58 0.46
CA ASN A 168 11.86 -4.54 -0.51
C ASN A 168 11.97 -6.00 -0.02
N LEU A 169 13.11 -6.38 0.54
CA LEU A 169 13.36 -7.75 1.00
C LEU A 169 12.49 -8.11 2.21
N ILE A 170 12.29 -7.18 3.15
CA ILE A 170 11.60 -7.46 4.41
C ILE A 170 10.13 -7.08 4.30
N ILE A 171 9.84 -5.81 4.02
CA ILE A 171 8.49 -5.27 4.15
C ILE A 171 7.60 -5.69 2.99
N TYR A 172 8.06 -5.58 1.73
CA TYR A 172 7.24 -6.04 0.60
C TYR A 172 7.06 -7.55 0.60
N THR A 173 8.10 -8.31 0.96
CA THR A 173 7.97 -9.76 1.11
C THR A 173 6.92 -10.12 2.16
N ALA A 174 6.96 -9.47 3.32
CA ALA A 174 5.99 -9.70 4.38
C ALA A 174 4.58 -9.30 3.93
N LEU A 175 4.40 -8.11 3.34
CA LEU A 175 3.11 -7.61 2.92
C LEU A 175 2.46 -8.51 1.87
N ILE A 176 3.19 -8.88 0.82
CA ILE A 176 2.71 -9.77 -0.25
C ILE A 176 2.41 -11.16 0.31
N SER A 177 3.35 -11.75 1.06
CA SER A 177 3.19 -13.10 1.57
C SER A 177 2.03 -13.19 2.56
N PHE A 178 1.89 -12.22 3.46
CA PHE A 178 0.81 -12.22 4.44
C PHE A 178 -0.56 -11.90 3.82
N SER A 179 -0.59 -11.16 2.71
CA SER A 179 -1.81 -11.00 1.91
C SER A 179 -2.23 -12.31 1.24
N ILE A 180 -1.29 -13.09 0.70
CA ILE A 180 -1.56 -14.45 0.17
C ILE A 180 -2.05 -15.37 1.29
N TRP A 181 -1.36 -15.33 2.43
CA TRP A 181 -1.74 -16.11 3.61
C TRP A 181 -3.15 -15.76 4.08
N TYR A 182 -3.49 -14.48 4.09
CA TYR A 182 -4.80 -13.99 4.45
C TYR A 182 -5.86 -14.50 3.48
N PHE A 183 -5.61 -14.43 2.17
CA PHE A 183 -6.51 -14.95 1.15
C PHE A 183 -6.78 -16.46 1.29
N TRP A 184 -5.74 -17.24 1.60
CA TRP A 184 -5.89 -18.66 1.90
C TRP A 184 -6.61 -18.92 3.23
N ALA A 185 -6.29 -18.15 4.27
CA ALA A 185 -6.95 -18.20 5.56
C ALA A 185 -8.45 -17.90 5.45
N ASP A 186 -8.83 -17.02 4.53
CA ASP A 186 -10.22 -16.63 4.32
C ASP A 186 -10.93 -17.46 3.24
N ARG A 187 -10.36 -18.62 2.89
CA ARG A 187 -10.92 -19.58 1.93
C ARG A 187 -11.32 -18.93 0.60
N PHE A 188 -10.46 -18.05 0.09
CA PHE A 188 -10.61 -17.43 -1.22
C PHE A 188 -11.84 -16.51 -1.34
N SER A 189 -12.27 -15.87 -0.25
CA SER A 189 -13.40 -14.94 -0.28
C SER A 189 -13.13 -13.71 -1.17
N LEU A 190 -14.20 -13.10 -1.69
CA LEU A 190 -14.09 -11.90 -2.53
C LEU A 190 -13.47 -10.71 -1.77
N LEU A 191 -13.78 -10.55 -0.49
CA LEU A 191 -13.20 -9.47 0.32
C LEU A 191 -11.71 -9.70 0.55
N ALA A 192 -11.29 -10.95 0.77
CA ALA A 192 -9.89 -11.28 0.91
C ALA A 192 -9.12 -11.16 -0.41
N LEU A 193 -9.78 -11.39 -1.56
CA LEU A 193 -9.21 -11.08 -2.87
C LEU A 193 -8.92 -9.58 -3.02
N SER A 194 -9.83 -8.70 -2.58
CA SER A 194 -9.57 -7.26 -2.57
C SER A 194 -8.35 -6.90 -1.73
N VAL A 195 -8.21 -7.50 -0.54
CA VAL A 195 -7.03 -7.29 0.32
C VAL A 195 -5.75 -7.79 -0.35
N LEU A 196 -5.80 -8.96 -1.02
CA LEU A 196 -4.68 -9.51 -1.76
C LEU A 196 -4.23 -8.57 -2.87
N ILE A 197 -5.16 -8.10 -3.71
CA ILE A 197 -4.86 -7.13 -4.77
C ILE A 197 -4.26 -5.87 -4.15
N GLY A 198 -4.85 -5.36 -3.07
CA GLY A 198 -4.33 -4.18 -2.37
C GLY A 198 -2.88 -4.34 -1.88
N GLY A 199 -2.58 -5.48 -1.26
CA GLY A 199 -1.23 -5.80 -0.76
C GLY A 199 -0.21 -6.11 -1.86
N LEU A 200 -0.64 -6.36 -3.09
CA LEU A 200 0.24 -6.50 -4.27
C LEU A 200 0.49 -5.14 -4.94
N LEU A 201 -0.57 -4.33 -5.10
CA LEU A 201 -0.48 -3.04 -5.79
C LEU A 201 0.42 -2.04 -5.07
N ILE A 202 0.42 -2.03 -3.73
CA ILE A 202 1.25 -1.12 -2.93
C ILE A 202 2.75 -1.32 -3.23
N PRO A 203 3.33 -2.54 -3.06
CA PRO A 203 4.73 -2.79 -3.43
C PRO A 203 5.06 -2.52 -4.90
N VAL A 204 4.16 -2.90 -5.82
CA VAL A 204 4.38 -2.68 -7.26
C VAL A 204 4.47 -1.19 -7.57
N SER A 205 3.58 -0.39 -6.96
CA SER A 205 3.60 1.05 -7.11
C SER A 205 4.91 1.66 -6.61
N ASP A 206 5.36 1.30 -5.42
CA ASP A 206 6.63 1.84 -4.92
C ASP A 206 7.82 1.44 -5.79
N LEU A 207 7.90 0.19 -6.26
CA LEU A 207 8.97 -0.26 -7.15
C LEU A 207 8.98 0.55 -8.45
N TYR A 208 7.79 0.82 -9.00
CA TYR A 208 7.64 1.69 -10.17
C TYR A 208 8.11 3.12 -9.85
N LEU A 209 7.79 3.64 -8.68
CA LEU A 209 8.22 4.96 -8.22
C LEU A 209 9.75 5.05 -8.14
N PHE A 210 10.42 4.10 -7.48
CA PHE A 210 11.89 4.08 -7.39
C PHE A 210 12.56 4.01 -8.77
N PHE A 211 12.02 3.18 -9.67
CA PHE A 211 12.54 3.04 -11.02
C PHE A 211 12.35 4.30 -11.88
N THR A 212 11.21 4.96 -11.74
CA THR A 212 10.83 6.08 -12.62
C THR A 212 11.28 7.45 -12.14
N TRP A 213 11.36 7.66 -10.82
CA TRP A 213 11.71 8.98 -10.26
C TRP A 213 13.21 9.18 -10.12
N LEU A 214 13.98 8.11 -10.00
CA LEU A 214 15.44 8.18 -9.94
C LEU A 214 16.04 7.35 -11.09
N PRO A 215 15.93 7.78 -12.36
CA PRO A 215 16.60 7.11 -13.47
C PRO A 215 18.11 7.05 -13.21
N SER A 216 18.77 5.98 -13.68
CA SER A 216 20.20 5.79 -13.44
C SER A 216 21.02 7.01 -13.90
N GLY A 217 21.79 7.59 -12.97
CA GLY A 217 22.61 8.78 -13.20
C GLY A 217 21.85 10.12 -13.22
N GLN A 218 20.56 10.15 -12.84
CA GLN A 218 19.75 11.37 -12.79
C GLN A 218 19.07 11.53 -11.42
N ASP A 219 19.37 12.62 -10.72
CA ASP A 219 18.69 13.03 -9.48
C ASP A 219 18.06 14.41 -9.71
N SER A 220 16.92 14.44 -10.40
CA SER A 220 16.22 15.69 -10.73
C SER A 220 15.53 16.28 -9.50
N ASN A 221 15.11 17.56 -9.61
CA ASN A 221 14.39 18.23 -8.54
C ASN A 221 12.90 17.79 -8.48
N VAL A 222 12.32 17.39 -9.62
CA VAL A 222 10.87 17.11 -9.75
C VAL A 222 10.64 15.87 -10.62
N PRO A 223 9.74 14.94 -10.22
CA PRO A 223 9.37 13.78 -11.02
C PRO A 223 8.46 14.16 -12.20
N GLY A 224 8.46 13.32 -13.25
CA GLY A 224 7.55 13.46 -14.40
C GLY A 224 6.09 13.18 -14.03
N PHE A 225 5.17 14.05 -14.46
CA PHE A 225 3.75 13.99 -14.12
C PHE A 225 3.03 12.70 -14.57
N ASP A 226 3.27 12.25 -15.81
CA ASP A 226 2.53 11.11 -16.37
C ASP A 226 2.86 9.79 -15.66
N LEU A 227 4.12 9.65 -15.21
CA LEU A 227 4.58 8.50 -14.43
C LEU A 227 3.99 8.53 -13.02
N TYR A 228 3.80 9.72 -12.44
CA TYR A 228 3.15 9.89 -11.15
C TYR A 228 1.67 9.51 -11.19
N ALA A 229 0.94 9.87 -12.25
CA ALA A 229 -0.49 9.58 -12.39
C ALA A 229 -0.81 8.10 -12.54
N LEU A 230 -0.07 7.39 -13.38
CA LEU A 230 -0.21 5.94 -13.51
C LEU A 230 0.17 5.22 -12.22
N ASN A 231 1.21 5.71 -11.53
CA ASN A 231 1.60 5.18 -10.24
C ASN A 231 0.51 5.40 -9.17
N TRP A 232 -0.17 6.54 -9.20
CA TRP A 232 -1.23 6.86 -8.24
C TRP A 232 -2.40 5.88 -8.31
N ILE A 233 -2.80 5.46 -9.50
CA ILE A 233 -3.86 4.45 -9.67
C ILE A 233 -3.49 3.16 -8.92
N LEU A 234 -2.24 2.72 -9.03
CA LEU A 234 -1.73 1.54 -8.34
C LEU A 234 -1.67 1.77 -6.83
N TYR A 235 -1.02 2.84 -6.39
CA TYR A 235 -0.83 3.16 -4.98
C TYR A 235 -2.16 3.36 -4.25
N PHE A 236 -2.97 4.32 -4.70
CA PHE A 236 -4.23 4.69 -4.04
C PHE A 236 -5.25 3.56 -4.16
N GLY A 237 -5.31 2.90 -5.32
CA GLY A 237 -6.12 1.70 -5.49
C GLY A 237 -5.71 0.60 -4.50
N GLY A 238 -4.41 0.42 -4.31
CA GLY A 238 -3.84 -0.46 -3.30
C GLY A 238 -4.30 -0.13 -1.87
N GLN A 239 -4.14 1.14 -1.45
CA GLN A 239 -4.54 1.63 -0.13
C GLN A 239 -6.04 1.45 0.15
N VAL A 240 -6.89 1.72 -0.84
CA VAL A 240 -8.35 1.59 -0.73
C VAL A 240 -8.76 0.12 -0.69
N LEU A 241 -8.24 -0.72 -1.59
CA LEU A 241 -8.57 -2.16 -1.61
C LEU A 241 -8.09 -2.86 -0.34
N PHE A 242 -6.93 -2.48 0.19
CA PHE A 242 -6.43 -2.99 1.47
C PHE A 242 -7.35 -2.62 2.65
N ALA A 243 -8.06 -1.49 2.57
CA ALA A 243 -8.99 -1.06 3.61
C ALA A 243 -10.17 -2.03 3.82
N PHE A 244 -10.49 -2.86 2.83
CA PHE A 244 -11.51 -3.91 2.95
C PHE A 244 -11.15 -5.00 3.97
N LEU A 245 -9.90 -5.07 4.43
CA LEU A 245 -9.49 -5.98 5.51
C LEU A 245 -10.38 -5.81 6.75
N LEU A 246 -10.72 -4.57 7.10
CA LEU A 246 -11.59 -4.28 8.25
C LEU A 246 -13.03 -4.74 8.02
N VAL A 247 -13.51 -4.68 6.77
CA VAL A 247 -14.86 -5.16 6.41
C VAL A 247 -14.92 -6.69 6.54
N ALA A 248 -13.92 -7.37 5.98
CA ALA A 248 -13.80 -8.83 6.07
C ALA A 248 -13.78 -9.30 7.52
N GLN A 249 -12.86 -8.78 8.34
CA GLN A 249 -12.71 -9.20 9.73
C GLN A 249 -13.93 -8.87 10.60
N ASN A 250 -14.55 -7.70 10.39
CA ASN A 250 -15.72 -7.33 11.18
C ASN A 250 -16.96 -8.18 10.84
N SER A 251 -17.04 -8.71 9.60
CA SER A 251 -18.12 -9.60 9.18
C SER A 251 -18.04 -10.95 9.90
N ASP A 252 -16.84 -11.50 10.03
CA ASP A 252 -16.59 -12.76 10.74
C ASP A 252 -16.81 -12.66 12.26
N SER A 253 -16.59 -11.48 12.84
CA SER A 253 -16.67 -11.27 14.28
C SER A 253 -18.09 -11.09 14.84
N ARG A 254 -19.12 -11.02 13.99
CA ARG A 254 -20.51 -10.87 14.43
C ARG A 254 -21.14 -12.27 14.58
N PRO A 255 -21.84 -12.55 15.70
CA PRO A 255 -22.61 -13.80 15.81
C PRO A 255 -23.60 -13.85 14.65
N GLN A 256 -23.60 -14.98 13.92
CA GLN A 256 -24.68 -15.27 12.98
C GLN A 256 -25.97 -15.29 13.78
N ARG A 257 -26.86 -14.31 13.57
CA ARG A 257 -28.21 -14.37 14.11
C ARG A 257 -28.91 -15.54 13.43
N THR A 258 -28.98 -16.67 14.12
CA THR A 258 -29.87 -17.78 13.84
C THR A 258 -31.31 -17.38 14.09
#